data_AF-A0A842VBL2-F1
#
_entry.id   AF-A0A842VBL2-F1
#
_cell.length_a   1.000
_cell.length_b   1.000
_cell.length_c   1.000
_cell.angle_alpha   90.00
_cell.angle_beta   90.00
_cell.angle_gamma   90.00
#
_symmetry.space_group_name_H-M   'P 1'
#
loop_
_entity.id
_entity.type
_entity.pdbx_description
1 polymer ?
#
loop_
_entity_poly.entity_id
_entity_poly.type
_entity_poly.pdbx_seq_one_letter_code
_entity_poly.pdbx_strand_id
1 'polypeptide(L)'
;MIKLLNYRRIIKLNLETSIDEHLWETIKISYKSDNYTGAILDAIYYLSYIIREKTGLESDGTVLIGQAFGGKNPKLKVNKLQTESDWNIQKGLEQILRGVYQSIRNPRSHEKYDDNIEDATAIIFFLSYLLNIIVKSKSPFTKSDFLKRVFDPYFVEKDRYAELLVNEIPNKLKLDILIEVYRNKENTSGNKLSYFIMALYKKLSSDEIKTLGDVVSEELKCTDNDSSICYTIQCFPIGFWDFIDESAKLRTENKLLKSIEEGLYSINKKEFINGKGSVGTWAEKLLDIALLKEDFASNLLFKLASDNKYESDYVFKYFFKTLFKVLPKLSTGEEGDFYIEFPSSVVNEGLKNGDRRFHNALYLIMKQGPKIWQKKFQEAYDNFKANQQ
;
A
#
# COMPACT_ATOMS: atom_id res chain seq x y z
N MET A 1 71.84 19.70 -29.21
CA MET A 1 71.03 20.10 -28.03
C MET A 1 69.59 20.28 -28.49
N ILE A 2 68.82 19.18 -28.51
CA ILE A 2 67.46 19.14 -29.06
C ILE A 2 66.50 19.71 -28.02
N LYS A 3 65.85 20.85 -28.34
CA LYS A 3 64.71 21.37 -27.58
C LYS A 3 63.51 20.45 -27.77
N LEU A 4 63.22 19.63 -26.76
CA LEU A 4 61.94 18.95 -26.62
C LEU A 4 60.87 20.01 -26.32
N LEU A 5 60.13 20.41 -27.36
CA LEU A 5 58.96 21.27 -27.25
C LEU A 5 57.80 20.47 -26.63
N ASN A 6 57.37 20.93 -25.46
CA ASN A 6 56.17 20.53 -24.75
C ASN A 6 54.93 20.53 -25.66
N TYR A 7 54.48 19.35 -26.07
CA TYR A 7 53.12 19.11 -26.58
C TYR A 7 52.33 18.30 -25.54
N ARG A 8 51.95 18.96 -24.44
CA ARG A 8 50.82 18.53 -23.61
C ARG A 8 49.73 19.59 -23.74
N ARG A 9 48.95 19.49 -24.82
CA ARG A 9 47.67 20.18 -24.92
C ARG A 9 46.70 19.43 -24.01
N ILE A 10 46.84 19.63 -22.70
CA ILE A 10 45.89 19.11 -21.71
C ILE A 10 44.60 19.89 -21.96
N ILE A 11 43.59 19.20 -22.49
CA ILE A 11 42.22 19.68 -22.40
C ILE A 11 41.95 19.76 -20.90
N LYS A 12 41.95 20.96 -20.32
CA LYS A 12 41.47 21.19 -18.95
C LYS A 12 39.95 20.98 -18.98
N LEU A 13 39.53 19.73 -18.84
CA LEU A 13 38.13 19.38 -18.64
C LEU A 13 37.69 19.96 -17.30
N ASN A 14 36.64 20.79 -17.32
CA ASN A 14 36.04 21.34 -16.12
C ASN A 14 35.01 20.35 -15.58
N LEU A 15 35.15 19.90 -14.32
CA LEU A 15 34.21 18.97 -13.68
C LEU A 15 32.77 19.47 -13.78
N GLU A 16 32.52 20.75 -13.48
CA GLU A 16 31.18 21.37 -13.46
C GLU A 16 30.41 21.17 -14.77
N THR A 17 31.10 21.16 -15.91
CA THR A 17 30.48 21.03 -17.23
C THR A 17 30.65 19.65 -17.86
N SER A 18 31.42 18.75 -17.22
CA SER A 18 31.85 17.49 -17.82
C SER A 18 31.36 16.24 -17.09
N ILE A 19 30.69 16.40 -15.94
CA ILE A 19 30.07 15.28 -15.20
C ILE A 19 28.55 15.51 -15.06
N ASP A 20 27.85 14.46 -14.62
CA ASP A 20 26.41 14.54 -14.31
C ASP A 20 26.11 15.67 -13.31
N GLU A 21 25.03 16.42 -13.57
CA GLU A 21 24.66 17.59 -12.77
C GLU A 21 24.43 17.22 -11.30
N HIS A 22 23.79 16.08 -11.02
CA HIS A 22 23.53 15.67 -9.64
C HIS A 22 24.81 15.24 -8.91
N LEU A 23 25.73 14.58 -9.64
CA LEU A 23 27.05 14.28 -9.10
C LEU A 23 27.81 15.58 -8.78
N TRP A 24 27.81 16.57 -9.67
CA TRP A 24 28.44 17.87 -9.41
C TRP A 24 27.84 18.55 -8.19
N GLU A 25 26.51 18.65 -8.14
CA GLU A 25 25.78 19.25 -7.02
C GLU A 25 26.09 18.58 -5.68
N THR A 26 26.33 17.26 -5.69
CA THR A 26 26.72 16.50 -4.50
C THR A 26 28.11 16.89 -4.00
N ILE A 27 29.08 17.07 -4.90
CA ILE A 27 30.49 17.30 -4.51
C ILE A 27 30.90 18.77 -4.45
N LYS A 28 30.09 19.69 -5.01
CA LYS A 28 30.51 21.07 -5.29
C LYS A 28 31.03 21.82 -4.05
N ILE A 29 30.44 21.57 -2.88
CA ILE A 29 30.81 22.26 -1.64
C ILE A 29 32.22 21.82 -1.22
N SER A 30 32.41 20.51 -1.06
CA SER A 30 33.70 19.91 -0.70
C SER A 30 34.78 20.31 -1.71
N TYR A 31 34.48 20.21 -3.00
CA TYR A 31 35.43 20.52 -4.07
C TYR A 31 35.84 22.00 -4.11
N LYS A 32 34.88 22.94 -4.01
CA LYS A 32 35.16 24.40 -4.03
C LYS A 32 35.81 24.92 -2.74
N SER A 33 35.77 24.13 -1.66
CA SER A 33 36.39 24.45 -0.37
C SER A 33 37.79 23.84 -0.19
N ASP A 34 38.40 23.34 -1.27
CA ASP A 34 39.67 22.60 -1.27
C ASP A 34 39.65 21.33 -0.39
N ASN A 35 38.47 20.84 0.00
CA ASN A 35 38.29 19.55 0.67
C ASN A 35 38.14 18.44 -0.37
N TYR A 36 39.25 18.14 -1.05
CA TYR A 36 39.28 17.17 -2.14
C TYR A 36 39.02 15.73 -1.68
N THR A 37 39.56 15.34 -0.52
CA THR A 37 39.26 14.06 0.12
C THR A 37 37.75 13.91 0.37
N GLY A 38 37.10 14.98 0.86
CA GLY A 38 35.65 15.04 1.04
C GLY A 38 34.89 14.88 -0.27
N ALA A 39 35.30 15.60 -1.33
CA ALA A 39 34.65 15.51 -2.64
C ALA A 39 34.70 14.10 -3.24
N ILE A 40 35.81 13.36 -3.05
CA ILE A 40 35.92 11.96 -3.48
C ILE A 40 34.97 11.07 -2.67
N LEU A 41 34.91 11.24 -1.35
CA LEU A 41 34.01 10.46 -0.49
C LEU A 41 32.54 10.73 -0.84
N ASP A 42 32.16 11.98 -1.04
CA ASP A 42 30.82 12.39 -1.44
C ASP A 42 30.42 11.75 -2.79
N ALA A 43 31.32 11.72 -3.77
CA ALA A 43 31.09 11.05 -5.05
C ALA A 43 30.88 9.53 -4.88
N ILE A 44 31.65 8.87 -4.03
CA ILE A 44 31.52 7.43 -3.77
C ILE A 44 30.24 7.12 -2.98
N TYR A 45 29.85 7.99 -2.05
CA TYR A 45 28.58 7.87 -1.33
C TYR A 45 27.39 8.04 -2.27
N TYR A 46 27.46 8.98 -3.21
CA TYR A 46 26.45 9.11 -4.26
C TYR A 46 26.37 7.87 -5.16
N LEU A 47 27.51 7.34 -5.60
CA LEU A 47 27.55 6.09 -6.37
C LEU A 47 26.93 4.92 -5.58
N SER A 48 27.24 4.81 -4.29
CA SER A 48 26.64 3.81 -3.38
C SER A 48 25.12 3.97 -3.29
N TYR A 49 24.66 5.22 -3.15
CA TYR A 49 23.25 5.57 -3.11
C TYR A 49 22.53 5.09 -4.38
N ILE A 50 23.04 5.41 -5.56
CA ILE A 50 22.43 5.00 -6.84
C ILE A 50 22.38 3.47 -7.00
N ILE A 51 23.41 2.74 -6.56
CA ILE A 51 23.37 1.27 -6.57
C ILE A 51 22.25 0.76 -5.65
N ARG A 52 22.15 1.29 -4.43
CA ARG A 52 21.11 0.89 -3.47
C ARG A 52 19.71 1.21 -4.00
N GLU A 53 19.52 2.41 -4.57
CA GLU A 53 18.27 2.79 -5.23
C GLU A 53 17.85 1.77 -6.29
N LYS A 54 18.76 1.37 -7.18
CA LYS A 54 18.43 0.47 -8.28
C LYS A 54 18.27 -1.01 -7.86
N THR A 55 18.81 -1.40 -6.70
CA THR A 55 18.88 -2.82 -6.27
C THR A 55 18.03 -3.16 -5.05
N GLY A 56 17.62 -2.16 -4.27
CA GLY A 56 16.98 -2.33 -2.96
C GLY A 56 17.89 -2.99 -1.92
N LEU A 57 19.21 -2.90 -2.07
CA LEU A 57 20.17 -3.45 -1.11
C LEU A 57 20.49 -2.43 -0.01
N GLU A 58 20.69 -2.92 1.22
CA GLU A 58 21.08 -2.10 2.38
C GLU A 58 22.56 -2.26 2.76
N SER A 59 23.28 -3.19 2.12
CA SER A 59 24.71 -3.43 2.36
C SER A 59 25.58 -2.22 1.98
N ASP A 60 26.84 -2.21 2.43
CA ASP A 60 27.85 -1.20 2.07
C ASP A 60 29.13 -1.83 1.53
N GLY A 61 29.99 -1.00 0.95
CA GLY A 61 31.34 -1.38 0.56
C GLY A 61 31.39 -2.46 -0.52
N THR A 62 32.37 -3.34 -0.40
CA THR A 62 32.56 -4.45 -1.34
C THR A 62 31.42 -5.47 -1.29
N VAL A 63 30.70 -5.58 -0.17
CA VAL A 63 29.52 -6.46 -0.03
C VAL A 63 28.41 -5.96 -0.94
N LEU A 64 28.14 -4.65 -0.94
CA LEU A 64 27.16 -4.02 -1.84
C LEU A 64 27.48 -4.30 -3.30
N ILE A 65 28.73 -4.11 -3.71
CA ILE A 65 29.14 -4.34 -5.10
C ILE A 65 28.97 -5.80 -5.49
N GLY A 66 29.35 -6.73 -4.60
CA GLY A 66 29.18 -8.15 -4.85
C GLY A 66 27.74 -8.59 -5.03
N GLN A 67 26.84 -8.08 -4.18
CA GLN A 67 25.42 -8.39 -4.27
C GLN A 67 24.75 -7.71 -5.48
N ALA A 68 25.23 -6.54 -5.89
CA ALA A 68 24.66 -5.79 -7.01
C ALA A 68 25.10 -6.35 -8.38
N PHE A 69 26.40 -6.58 -8.58
CA PHE A 69 26.97 -6.87 -9.91
C PHE A 69 27.52 -8.29 -10.06
N GLY A 70 27.70 -9.03 -8.96
CA GLY A 70 28.32 -10.35 -8.97
C GLY A 70 27.34 -11.52 -9.10
N GLY A 71 27.91 -12.73 -9.13
CA GLY A 71 27.17 -13.98 -9.16
C GLY A 71 26.60 -14.36 -10.53
N LYS A 72 25.82 -15.45 -10.56
CA LYS A 72 25.20 -15.98 -11.80
C LYS A 72 23.99 -15.16 -12.27
N ASN A 73 23.36 -14.41 -11.37
CA ASN A 73 22.18 -13.59 -11.63
C ASN A 73 22.36 -12.23 -10.94
N PRO A 74 23.16 -11.32 -11.51
CA PRO A 74 23.41 -10.02 -10.90
C PRO A 74 22.13 -9.17 -10.86
N LYS A 75 21.95 -8.39 -9.78
CA LYS A 75 20.83 -7.45 -9.64
C LYS A 75 20.93 -6.27 -10.60
N LEU A 76 22.14 -5.89 -11.04
CA LEU A 76 22.34 -4.89 -12.07
C LEU A 76 23.09 -5.51 -13.24
N LYS A 77 22.41 -5.55 -14.38
CA LYS A 77 22.98 -6.01 -15.65
C LYS A 77 23.51 -4.81 -16.40
N VAL A 78 24.82 -4.75 -16.64
CA VAL A 78 25.46 -3.61 -17.33
C VAL A 78 25.38 -3.75 -18.85
N ASN A 79 25.00 -4.93 -19.33
CA ASN A 79 24.79 -5.27 -20.74
C ASN A 79 23.74 -6.41 -20.84
N LYS A 80 23.68 -7.12 -21.97
CA LYS A 80 22.68 -8.18 -22.22
C LYS A 80 23.00 -9.53 -21.57
N LEU A 81 24.25 -9.75 -21.12
CA LEU A 81 24.74 -11.02 -20.56
C LEU A 81 24.50 -12.24 -21.47
N GLN A 82 24.60 -12.04 -22.80
CA GLN A 82 24.35 -13.08 -23.79
C GLN A 82 25.63 -13.77 -24.27
N THR A 83 26.73 -13.03 -24.32
CA THR A 83 28.02 -13.51 -24.82
C THR A 83 29.07 -13.64 -23.71
N GLU A 84 30.14 -14.38 -23.96
CA GLU A 84 31.29 -14.42 -23.04
C GLU A 84 31.86 -13.02 -22.79
N SER A 85 31.96 -12.20 -23.84
CA SER A 85 32.38 -10.80 -23.75
C SER A 85 31.47 -9.98 -22.83
N ASP A 86 30.15 -10.16 -22.91
CA ASP A 86 29.21 -9.50 -22.00
C ASP A 86 29.50 -9.86 -20.54
N TRP A 87 29.74 -11.15 -20.26
CA TRP A 87 30.07 -11.62 -18.92
C TRP A 87 31.42 -11.10 -18.43
N ASN A 88 32.40 -10.98 -19.31
CA ASN A 88 33.70 -10.41 -18.99
C ASN A 88 33.59 -8.93 -18.62
N ILE A 89 32.77 -8.14 -19.33
CA ILE A 89 32.49 -6.75 -18.98
C ILE A 89 31.79 -6.66 -17.61
N GLN A 90 30.78 -7.50 -17.35
CA GLN A 90 30.06 -7.51 -16.06
C GLN A 90 31.02 -7.81 -14.89
N LYS A 91 31.83 -8.87 -15.00
CA LYS A 91 32.80 -9.26 -13.96
C LYS A 91 33.91 -8.22 -13.79
N GLY A 92 34.39 -7.66 -14.90
CA GLY A 92 35.40 -6.60 -14.88
C GLY A 92 34.90 -5.36 -14.15
N LEU A 93 33.66 -4.93 -14.42
CA LEU A 93 33.08 -3.79 -13.70
C LEU A 93 32.90 -4.08 -12.20
N GLU A 94 32.43 -5.28 -11.83
CA GLU A 94 32.34 -5.68 -10.42
C GLU A 94 33.70 -5.56 -9.72
N GLN A 95 34.77 -6.07 -10.34
CA GLN A 95 36.13 -6.02 -9.79
C GLN A 95 36.65 -4.59 -9.69
N ILE A 96 36.44 -3.76 -10.71
CA ILE A 96 36.81 -2.35 -10.69
C ILE A 96 36.12 -1.63 -9.53
N LEU A 97 34.80 -1.82 -9.39
CA LEU A 97 34.04 -1.20 -8.30
C LEU A 97 34.50 -1.68 -6.94
N ARG A 98 34.76 -2.98 -6.74
CA ARG A 98 35.35 -3.47 -5.48
C ARG A 98 36.71 -2.82 -5.21
N GLY A 99 37.53 -2.67 -6.26
CA GLY A 99 38.80 -1.96 -6.22
C GLY A 99 38.63 -0.52 -5.74
N VAL A 100 37.68 0.24 -6.30
CA VAL A 100 37.36 1.61 -5.84
C VAL A 100 37.08 1.65 -4.35
N TYR A 101 36.27 0.74 -3.81
CA TYR A 101 36.01 0.74 -2.36
C TYR A 101 37.25 0.37 -1.54
N GLN A 102 38.02 -0.62 -1.99
CA GLN A 102 39.18 -1.11 -1.24
C GLN A 102 40.38 -0.16 -1.28
N SER A 103 40.70 0.41 -2.43
CA SER A 103 41.90 1.23 -2.62
C SER A 103 41.65 2.73 -2.54
N ILE A 104 40.44 3.20 -2.84
CA ILE A 104 40.11 4.62 -2.83
C ILE A 104 39.31 4.99 -1.59
N ARG A 105 38.13 4.38 -1.40
CA ARG A 105 37.22 4.75 -0.30
C ARG A 105 37.77 4.39 1.06
N ASN A 106 38.10 3.12 1.29
CA ASN A 106 38.40 2.62 2.63
C ASN A 106 39.58 3.35 3.30
N PRO A 107 40.72 3.60 2.63
CA PRO A 107 41.79 4.40 3.21
C PRO A 107 41.32 5.80 3.64
N ARG A 108 40.55 6.48 2.78
CA ARG A 108 40.01 7.83 3.05
C ARG A 108 38.97 7.87 4.16
N SER A 109 38.26 6.76 4.42
CA SER A 109 37.25 6.67 5.49
C SER A 109 37.81 6.24 6.84
N HIS A 110 39.00 5.64 6.88
CA HIS A 110 39.58 5.07 8.11
C HIS A 110 40.89 5.71 8.54
N GLU A 111 41.57 6.43 7.66
CA GLU A 111 42.85 7.07 7.91
C GLU A 111 42.82 8.55 7.49
N LYS A 112 43.80 9.34 7.94
CA LYS A 112 43.97 10.72 7.45
C LYS A 112 44.55 10.67 6.04
N TYR A 113 43.85 11.28 5.10
CA TYR A 113 44.22 11.31 3.69
C TYR A 113 44.14 12.76 3.18
N ASP A 114 45.17 13.20 2.46
CA ASP A 114 45.29 14.55 1.92
C ASP A 114 45.43 14.47 0.39
N ASP A 115 44.29 14.52 -0.30
CA ASP A 115 44.25 14.49 -1.76
C ASP A 115 44.54 15.88 -2.34
N ASN A 116 45.39 15.94 -3.37
CA ASN A 116 45.53 17.14 -4.20
C ASN A 116 44.41 17.25 -5.24
N ILE A 117 44.28 18.44 -5.84
CA ILE A 117 43.26 18.71 -6.85
C ILE A 117 43.40 17.81 -8.09
N GLU A 118 44.62 17.52 -8.55
CA GLU A 118 44.86 16.71 -9.74
C GLU A 118 44.35 15.27 -9.57
N ASP A 119 44.71 14.62 -8.47
CA ASP A 119 44.32 13.26 -8.14
C ASP A 119 42.80 13.18 -7.89
N ALA A 120 42.24 14.12 -7.14
CA ALA A 120 40.81 14.17 -6.89
C ALA A 120 40.01 14.37 -8.16
N THR A 121 40.44 15.27 -9.05
CA THR A 121 39.78 15.49 -10.34
C THR A 121 39.80 14.22 -11.18
N ALA A 122 40.95 13.53 -11.26
CA ALA A 122 41.09 12.29 -12.01
C ALA A 122 40.18 11.18 -11.45
N ILE A 123 40.14 11.02 -10.13
CA ILE A 123 39.29 10.05 -9.45
C ILE A 123 37.81 10.37 -9.71
N ILE A 124 37.39 11.63 -9.59
CA ILE A 124 35.99 12.03 -9.80
C ILE A 124 35.56 11.79 -11.25
N PHE A 125 36.42 12.06 -12.24
CA PHE A 125 36.12 11.70 -13.63
C PHE A 125 35.94 10.19 -13.82
N PHE A 126 36.79 9.40 -13.18
CA PHE A 126 36.66 7.94 -13.23
C PHE A 126 35.36 7.46 -12.55
N LEU A 127 35.01 8.02 -11.38
CA LEU A 127 33.75 7.74 -10.70
C LEU A 127 32.54 8.15 -11.54
N SER A 128 32.61 9.29 -12.23
CA SER A 128 31.58 9.75 -13.17
C SER A 128 31.39 8.77 -14.33
N TYR A 129 32.48 8.23 -14.89
CA TYR A 129 32.41 7.19 -15.91
C TYR A 129 31.71 5.92 -15.39
N LEU A 130 32.09 5.45 -14.19
CA LEU A 130 31.46 4.26 -13.58
C LEU A 130 29.98 4.50 -13.26
N LEU A 131 29.66 5.67 -12.71
CA LEU A 131 28.29 6.09 -12.42
C LEU A 131 27.41 6.05 -13.67
N ASN A 132 27.92 6.55 -14.80
CA ASN A 132 27.20 6.51 -16.09
C ASN A 132 26.86 5.09 -16.55
N ILE A 133 27.72 4.10 -16.28
CA ILE A 133 27.43 2.69 -16.56
C ILE A 133 26.34 2.17 -15.61
N ILE A 134 26.45 2.48 -14.32
CA ILE A 134 25.50 2.06 -13.29
C ILE A 134 24.10 2.62 -13.58
N VAL A 135 24.00 3.90 -13.93
CA VAL A 135 22.73 4.56 -14.28
C VAL A 135 22.06 3.84 -15.45
N LYS A 136 22.83 3.50 -16.49
CA LYS A 136 22.35 2.78 -17.69
C LYS A 136 22.09 1.28 -17.47
N SER A 137 22.56 0.71 -16.36
CA SER A 137 22.34 -0.71 -16.06
C SER A 137 20.85 -1.02 -15.86
N LYS A 138 20.43 -2.19 -16.34
CA LYS A 138 19.05 -2.67 -16.18
C LYS A 138 18.91 -3.41 -14.85
N SER A 139 17.96 -2.97 -14.04
CA SER A 139 17.46 -3.75 -12.90
C SER A 139 16.54 -4.85 -13.46
N PRO A 140 16.52 -6.06 -12.87
CA PRO A 140 15.53 -7.08 -13.19
C PRO A 140 14.12 -6.62 -12.82
N PHE A 141 14.00 -5.64 -11.93
CA PHE A 141 12.72 -5.03 -11.58
C PHE A 141 12.41 -3.84 -12.49
N THR A 142 11.36 -3.97 -13.30
CA THR A 142 10.75 -2.87 -14.04
C THR A 142 9.32 -2.71 -13.54
N LYS A 143 8.94 -1.48 -13.12
CA LYS A 143 7.59 -1.19 -12.62
C LYS A 143 6.52 -1.66 -13.62
N SER A 144 6.69 -1.36 -14.91
CA SER A 144 5.77 -1.75 -15.97
C SER A 144 5.59 -3.26 -16.13
N ASP A 145 6.67 -4.06 -16.12
CA ASP A 145 6.53 -5.51 -16.26
C ASP A 145 6.06 -6.17 -14.96
N PHE A 146 6.41 -5.58 -13.80
CA PHE A 146 5.90 -6.02 -12.52
C PHE A 146 4.38 -5.89 -12.43
N LEU A 147 3.84 -4.72 -12.81
CA LEU A 147 2.40 -4.44 -12.73
C LEU A 147 1.57 -5.36 -13.63
N LYS A 148 2.11 -5.81 -14.78
CA LYS A 148 1.44 -6.82 -15.62
C LYS A 148 1.11 -8.10 -14.85
N ARG A 149 1.95 -8.50 -13.89
CA ARG A 149 1.71 -9.68 -13.05
C ARG A 149 0.73 -9.44 -11.91
N VAL A 150 0.63 -8.20 -11.43
CA VAL A 150 -0.37 -7.80 -10.42
C VAL A 150 -1.77 -7.79 -11.03
N PHE A 151 -1.89 -7.26 -12.25
CA PHE A 151 -3.15 -7.18 -13.00
C PHE A 151 -3.40 -8.40 -13.90
N ASP A 152 -2.63 -9.48 -13.73
CA ASP A 152 -2.76 -10.68 -14.54
C ASP A 152 -4.14 -11.35 -14.32
N PRO A 153 -4.86 -11.75 -15.39
CA PRO A 153 -6.15 -12.44 -15.26
C PRO A 153 -6.08 -13.73 -14.41
N TYR A 154 -4.92 -14.39 -14.38
CA TYR A 154 -4.62 -15.62 -13.65
C TYR A 154 -3.85 -15.37 -12.35
N PHE A 155 -3.89 -14.16 -11.79
CA PHE A 155 -3.35 -13.88 -10.46
C PHE A 155 -3.83 -14.92 -9.43
N VAL A 156 -2.90 -15.53 -8.70
CA VAL A 156 -3.22 -16.57 -7.72
C VAL A 156 -3.71 -15.91 -6.42
N GLU A 157 -4.99 -16.05 -6.13
CA GLU A 157 -5.68 -15.51 -4.94
C GLU A 157 -5.30 -16.25 -3.65
N LYS A 158 -4.02 -16.16 -3.27
CA LYS A 158 -3.43 -16.75 -2.06
C LYS A 158 -2.39 -15.82 -1.46
N ASP A 159 -2.39 -15.72 -0.13
CA ASP A 159 -1.42 -14.93 0.63
C ASP A 159 0.02 -15.27 0.25
N ARG A 160 0.33 -16.56 0.12
CA ARG A 160 1.69 -17.01 -0.21
C ARG A 160 2.18 -16.48 -1.56
N TYR A 161 1.31 -16.41 -2.56
CA TYR A 161 1.69 -15.89 -3.88
C TYR A 161 1.92 -14.38 -3.82
N ALA A 162 1.02 -13.65 -3.16
CA ALA A 162 1.14 -12.21 -2.96
C ALA A 162 2.43 -11.83 -2.20
N GLU A 163 2.79 -12.58 -1.17
CA GLU A 163 4.05 -12.40 -0.43
C GLU A 163 5.29 -12.57 -1.32
N LEU A 164 5.30 -13.60 -2.17
CA LEU A 164 6.40 -13.84 -3.10
C LEU A 164 6.55 -12.69 -4.09
N LEU A 165 5.44 -12.22 -4.69
CA LEU A 165 5.44 -11.06 -5.58
C LEU A 165 5.96 -9.79 -4.87
N VAL A 166 5.50 -9.52 -3.64
CA VAL A 166 5.91 -8.34 -2.87
C VAL A 166 7.40 -8.38 -2.51
N ASN A 167 7.97 -9.56 -2.26
CA ASN A 167 9.40 -9.71 -1.96
C ASN A 167 10.31 -9.42 -3.16
N GLU A 168 9.78 -9.39 -4.38
CA GLU A 168 10.53 -8.96 -5.55
C GLU A 168 10.62 -7.44 -5.68
N ILE A 169 9.77 -6.68 -4.97
CA ILE A 169 9.74 -5.22 -5.02
C ILE A 169 10.89 -4.65 -4.16
N PRO A 170 11.79 -3.83 -4.72
CA PRO A 170 12.78 -3.08 -3.94
C PRO A 170 12.11 -2.26 -2.84
N ASN A 171 12.67 -2.23 -1.62
CA ASN A 171 12.05 -1.59 -0.46
C ASN A 171 11.57 -0.16 -0.76
N LYS A 172 12.42 0.65 -1.39
CA LYS A 172 12.13 2.06 -1.71
C LYS A 172 11.03 2.27 -2.76
N LEU A 173 10.66 1.22 -3.50
CA LEU A 173 9.61 1.28 -4.52
C LEU A 173 8.27 0.74 -4.00
N LYS A 174 8.20 0.19 -2.79
CA LYS A 174 6.98 -0.46 -2.29
C LYS A 174 5.79 0.51 -2.22
N LEU A 175 6.00 1.70 -1.66
CA LEU A 175 4.95 2.72 -1.61
C LEU A 175 4.51 3.15 -3.01
N ASP A 176 5.46 3.46 -3.92
CA ASP A 176 5.15 3.88 -5.29
C ASP A 176 4.37 2.80 -6.07
N ILE A 177 4.76 1.53 -5.94
CA ILE A 177 4.02 0.41 -6.53
C ILE A 177 2.62 0.31 -5.93
N LEU A 178 2.48 0.45 -4.61
CA LEU A 178 1.16 0.36 -3.98
C LEU A 178 0.22 1.50 -4.42
N ILE A 179 0.74 2.74 -4.50
CA ILE A 179 0.01 3.89 -5.01
C ILE A 179 -0.40 3.66 -6.48
N GLU A 180 0.50 3.13 -7.31
CA GLU A 180 0.18 2.82 -8.70
C GLU A 180 -0.90 1.75 -8.83
N VAL A 181 -0.80 0.69 -8.03
CA VAL A 181 -1.80 -0.39 -8.00
C VAL A 181 -3.16 0.15 -7.55
N TYR A 182 -3.17 1.01 -6.53
CA TYR A 182 -4.37 1.66 -6.06
C TYR A 182 -5.01 2.57 -7.13
N ARG A 183 -4.22 3.37 -7.85
CA ARG A 183 -4.73 4.22 -8.95
C ARG A 183 -5.31 3.41 -10.10
N ASN A 184 -4.81 2.19 -10.32
CA ASN A 184 -5.26 1.28 -11.37
C ASN A 184 -6.17 0.16 -10.84
N LYS A 185 -6.74 0.31 -9.63
CA LYS A 185 -7.50 -0.73 -8.94
C LYS A 185 -8.68 -1.29 -9.73
N GLU A 186 -9.24 -0.49 -10.63
CA GLU A 186 -10.40 -0.87 -11.45
C GLU A 186 -10.05 -1.83 -12.60
N ASN A 187 -8.77 -2.05 -12.88
CA ASN A 187 -8.31 -2.91 -13.98
C ASN A 187 -8.37 -4.41 -13.66
N THR A 188 -8.70 -4.80 -12.43
CA THR A 188 -8.87 -6.21 -12.04
C THR A 188 -9.80 -6.32 -10.84
N SER A 189 -10.19 -7.54 -10.45
CA SER A 189 -11.13 -7.75 -9.35
C SER A 189 -10.55 -7.39 -7.98
N GLY A 190 -11.37 -6.81 -7.10
CA GLY A 190 -10.92 -6.35 -5.79
C GLY A 190 -10.48 -7.46 -4.83
N ASN A 191 -11.00 -8.68 -5.01
CA ASN A 191 -10.53 -9.86 -4.27
C ASN A 191 -9.07 -10.22 -4.59
N LYS A 192 -8.67 -10.13 -5.86
CA LYS A 192 -7.27 -10.37 -6.27
C LYS A 192 -6.36 -9.29 -5.70
N LEU A 193 -6.77 -8.03 -5.85
CA LEU A 193 -6.00 -6.90 -5.32
C LEU A 193 -5.88 -6.93 -3.81
N SER A 194 -6.89 -7.37 -3.07
CA SER A 194 -6.81 -7.41 -1.61
C SER A 194 -5.65 -8.29 -1.12
N TYR A 195 -5.37 -9.44 -1.76
CA TYR A 195 -4.21 -10.25 -1.39
C TYR A 195 -2.89 -9.50 -1.58
N PHE A 196 -2.71 -8.85 -2.73
CA PHE A 196 -1.50 -8.10 -3.05
C PHE A 196 -1.34 -6.87 -2.13
N ILE A 197 -2.39 -6.06 -2.02
CA ILE A 197 -2.41 -4.83 -1.21
C ILE A 197 -2.16 -5.17 0.27
N MET A 198 -2.79 -6.21 0.82
CA MET A 198 -2.55 -6.62 2.21
C MET A 198 -1.12 -7.11 2.44
N ALA A 199 -0.55 -7.88 1.50
CA ALA A 199 0.84 -8.35 1.61
C ALA A 199 1.84 -7.18 1.55
N LEU A 200 1.59 -6.19 0.70
CA LEU A 200 2.44 -5.01 0.55
C LEU A 200 2.29 -4.02 1.70
N TYR A 201 1.05 -3.77 2.15
CA TYR A 201 0.72 -2.92 3.30
C TYR A 201 1.49 -3.34 4.56
N LYS A 202 1.59 -4.64 4.84
CA LYS A 202 2.36 -5.19 5.97
C LYS A 202 3.87 -4.93 5.91
N LYS A 203 4.38 -4.44 4.79
CA LYS A 203 5.81 -4.14 4.57
C LYS A 203 6.12 -2.65 4.53
N LEU A 204 5.12 -1.78 4.69
CA LEU A 204 5.30 -0.34 4.74
C LEU A 204 5.52 0.14 6.17
N SER A 205 6.31 1.20 6.30
CA SER A 205 6.45 1.98 7.53
C SER A 205 5.19 2.80 7.83
N SER A 206 5.07 3.30 9.05
CA SER A 206 3.93 4.15 9.44
C SER A 206 3.87 5.45 8.61
N ASP A 207 5.01 6.04 8.25
CA ASP A 207 5.07 7.25 7.43
C ASP A 207 4.61 6.97 5.99
N GLU A 208 5.01 5.84 5.42
CA GLU A 208 4.55 5.41 4.09
C GLU A 208 3.05 5.10 4.09
N ILE A 209 2.51 4.48 5.16
CA ILE A 209 1.07 4.26 5.31
C ILE A 209 0.31 5.57 5.40
N LYS A 210 0.85 6.57 6.12
CA LYS A 210 0.27 7.92 6.18
C LYS A 210 0.24 8.57 4.80
N THR A 211 1.35 8.54 4.06
CA THR A 211 1.40 9.08 2.68
C THR A 211 0.41 8.38 1.76
N LEU A 212 0.24 7.07 1.88
CA LEU A 212 -0.80 6.35 1.15
C LEU A 212 -2.21 6.82 1.57
N GLY A 213 -2.44 7.01 2.88
CA GLY A 213 -3.66 7.55 3.44
C GLY A 213 -4.02 8.93 2.86
N ASP A 214 -3.03 9.81 2.72
CA ASP A 214 -3.21 11.13 2.10
C ASP A 214 -3.68 10.98 0.63
N VAL A 215 -3.04 10.09 -0.14
CA VAL A 215 -3.42 9.83 -1.55
C VAL A 215 -4.84 9.26 -1.67
N VAL A 216 -5.20 8.30 -0.83
CA VAL A 216 -6.55 7.72 -0.82
C VAL A 216 -7.58 8.77 -0.39
N SER A 217 -7.24 9.60 0.59
CA SER A 217 -8.12 10.66 1.09
C SER A 217 -8.48 11.66 0.01
N GLU A 218 -7.50 12.12 -0.77
CA GLU A 218 -7.76 13.07 -1.87
C GLU A 218 -8.68 12.49 -2.94
N GLU A 219 -8.58 11.19 -3.25
CA GLU A 219 -9.54 10.56 -4.14
C GLU A 219 -10.94 10.50 -3.52
N LEU A 220 -11.06 10.04 -2.28
CA LEU A 220 -12.36 9.87 -1.59
C LEU A 220 -13.09 11.21 -1.38
N LYS A 221 -12.37 12.32 -1.23
CA LYS A 221 -12.95 13.68 -1.15
C LYS A 221 -13.72 14.10 -2.41
N CYS A 222 -13.37 13.54 -3.57
CA CYS A 222 -13.84 14.04 -4.85
C CYS A 222 -14.49 12.98 -5.75
N THR A 223 -14.19 11.70 -5.54
CA THR A 223 -14.66 10.63 -6.43
C THR A 223 -16.18 10.49 -6.39
N ASP A 224 -16.79 10.32 -7.57
CA ASP A 224 -18.19 9.92 -7.77
C ASP A 224 -18.33 8.50 -8.34
N ASN A 225 -17.22 7.77 -8.43
CA ASN A 225 -17.23 6.37 -8.84
C ASN A 225 -17.45 5.46 -7.63
N ASP A 226 -18.65 4.89 -7.55
CA ASP A 226 -19.01 3.91 -6.51
C ASP A 226 -18.09 2.70 -6.48
N SER A 227 -17.60 2.25 -7.65
CA SER A 227 -16.65 1.14 -7.72
C SER A 227 -15.37 1.48 -6.98
N SER A 228 -14.83 2.69 -7.17
CA SER A 228 -13.61 3.14 -6.49
C SER A 228 -13.78 3.09 -4.96
N ILE A 229 -14.91 3.57 -4.44
CA ILE A 229 -15.23 3.50 -3.01
C ILE A 229 -15.23 2.04 -2.52
N CYS A 230 -15.93 1.16 -3.25
CA CYS A 230 -16.02 -0.26 -2.90
C CYS A 230 -14.63 -0.93 -2.89
N TYR A 231 -13.78 -0.66 -3.89
CA TYR A 231 -12.42 -1.19 -3.95
C TYR A 231 -11.58 -0.73 -2.76
N THR A 232 -11.68 0.54 -2.37
CA THR A 232 -10.95 1.07 -1.22
C THR A 232 -11.34 0.36 0.07
N ILE A 233 -12.65 0.16 0.30
CA ILE A 233 -13.16 -0.59 1.47
C ILE A 233 -12.76 -2.07 1.39
N GLN A 234 -12.69 -2.65 0.19
CA GLN A 234 -12.36 -4.06 0.00
C GLN A 234 -10.89 -4.37 0.26
N CYS A 235 -9.99 -3.54 -0.27
CA CYS A 235 -8.58 -3.87 -0.39
C CYS A 235 -7.78 -3.56 0.87
N PHE A 236 -8.22 -2.58 1.65
CA PHE A 236 -7.48 -2.12 2.83
C PHE A 236 -8.03 -2.70 4.14
N PRO A 237 -7.14 -2.97 5.12
CA PRO A 237 -7.57 -3.40 6.44
C PRO A 237 -8.28 -2.27 7.20
N ILE A 238 -9.11 -2.63 8.20
CA ILE A 238 -9.85 -1.66 9.02
C ILE A 238 -8.93 -0.60 9.65
N GLY A 239 -7.77 -0.99 10.17
CA GLY A 239 -6.79 -0.05 10.76
C GLY A 239 -6.17 0.94 9.78
N PHE A 240 -6.29 0.72 8.46
CA PHE A 240 -5.87 1.73 7.48
C PHE A 240 -6.77 2.97 7.52
N TRP A 241 -8.04 2.83 7.94
CA TRP A 241 -8.96 3.95 8.02
C TRP A 241 -8.53 4.99 9.05
N ASP A 242 -7.68 4.66 10.02
CA ASP A 242 -7.12 5.64 10.96
C ASP A 242 -6.25 6.72 10.26
N PHE A 243 -5.76 6.42 9.06
CA PHE A 243 -4.92 7.31 8.24
C PHE A 243 -5.71 8.09 7.17
N ILE A 244 -7.03 7.91 7.12
CA ILE A 244 -7.89 8.63 6.16
C ILE A 244 -8.40 9.92 6.79
N ASP A 245 -8.33 11.01 6.03
CA ASP A 245 -8.83 12.33 6.39
C ASP A 245 -10.31 12.29 6.80
N GLU A 246 -10.67 13.03 7.84
CA GLU A 246 -12.02 13.02 8.39
C GLU A 246 -13.08 13.45 7.37
N SER A 247 -12.80 14.46 6.53
CA SER A 247 -13.73 14.90 5.49
C SER A 247 -13.92 13.84 4.41
N ALA A 248 -12.87 13.07 4.09
CA ALA A 248 -12.94 11.95 3.17
C ALA A 248 -13.81 10.81 3.72
N LYS A 249 -13.67 10.50 5.03
CA LYS A 249 -14.53 9.53 5.73
C LYS A 249 -15.99 9.96 5.69
N LEU A 250 -16.30 11.18 6.15
CA LEU A 250 -17.67 11.70 6.20
C LEU A 250 -18.33 11.68 4.82
N ARG A 251 -17.62 12.08 3.76
CA ARG A 251 -18.15 12.01 2.38
C ARG A 251 -18.43 10.57 1.95
N THR A 252 -17.48 9.66 2.21
CA THR A 252 -17.62 8.23 1.88
C THR A 252 -18.81 7.61 2.62
N GLU A 253 -18.90 7.87 3.92
CA GLU A 253 -19.98 7.38 4.78
C GLU A 253 -21.34 7.94 4.36
N ASN A 254 -21.44 9.23 4.03
CA ASN A 254 -22.68 9.81 3.53
C ASN A 254 -23.13 9.14 2.21
N LYS A 255 -22.21 8.83 1.29
CA LYS A 255 -22.54 8.09 0.07
C LYS A 255 -23.06 6.68 0.35
N LEU A 256 -22.39 5.96 1.24
CA LEU A 256 -22.85 4.65 1.69
C LEU A 256 -24.23 4.73 2.33
N LEU A 257 -24.48 5.73 3.18
CA LEU A 257 -25.75 5.98 3.84
C LEU A 257 -26.86 6.25 2.82
N LYS A 258 -26.62 7.11 1.82
CA LYS A 258 -27.58 7.35 0.72
C LYS A 258 -27.90 6.10 -0.08
N SER A 259 -26.92 5.22 -0.28
CA SER A 259 -27.16 3.92 -0.90
C SER A 259 -28.00 2.99 0.01
N ILE A 260 -27.76 2.98 1.32
CA ILE A 260 -28.57 2.19 2.28
C ILE A 260 -30.02 2.69 2.33
N GLU A 261 -30.23 4.00 2.32
CA GLU A 261 -31.57 4.62 2.32
C GLU A 261 -32.45 4.04 1.20
N GLU A 262 -31.93 3.95 -0.03
CA GLU A 262 -32.65 3.37 -1.18
C GLU A 262 -32.56 1.84 -1.29
N GLY A 263 -31.83 1.19 -0.37
CA GLY A 263 -31.52 -0.22 -0.45
C GLY A 263 -32.72 -1.11 -0.23
N LEU A 264 -32.94 -2.03 -1.17
CA LEU A 264 -34.03 -3.00 -1.16
C LEU A 264 -33.49 -4.35 -1.65
N TYR A 265 -33.79 -5.43 -0.96
CA TYR A 265 -33.31 -6.77 -1.31
C TYR A 265 -34.42 -7.80 -1.23
N SER A 266 -34.43 -8.77 -2.15
CA SER A 266 -35.28 -9.96 -2.03
C SER A 266 -34.44 -11.16 -1.62
N ILE A 267 -34.69 -11.71 -0.42
CA ILE A 267 -34.03 -12.95 0.01
C ILE A 267 -34.39 -14.12 -0.92
N ASN A 268 -35.65 -14.16 -1.38
CA ASN A 268 -36.15 -15.23 -2.24
C ASN A 268 -35.48 -15.24 -3.62
N LYS A 269 -35.39 -14.08 -4.27
CA LYS A 269 -34.78 -13.94 -5.60
C LYS A 269 -33.26 -13.79 -5.54
N LYS A 270 -32.71 -13.49 -4.36
CA LYS A 270 -31.28 -13.22 -4.11
C LYS A 270 -30.74 -12.02 -4.90
N GLU A 271 -31.56 -10.99 -5.09
CA GLU A 271 -31.23 -9.81 -5.89
C GLU A 271 -31.64 -8.50 -5.19
N PHE A 272 -30.97 -7.41 -5.54
CA PHE A 272 -31.39 -6.06 -5.18
C PHE A 272 -32.60 -5.66 -6.03
N ILE A 273 -33.60 -5.03 -5.41
CA ILE A 273 -34.74 -4.49 -6.15
C ILE A 273 -34.28 -3.23 -6.89
N ASN A 274 -34.53 -3.17 -8.20
CA ASN A 274 -34.11 -2.08 -9.08
C ASN A 274 -32.60 -1.79 -9.11
N GLY A 275 -31.77 -2.74 -8.66
CA GLY A 275 -30.30 -2.60 -8.65
C GLY A 275 -29.75 -1.57 -7.64
N LYS A 276 -30.59 -1.04 -6.74
CA LYS A 276 -30.23 0.02 -5.78
C LYS A 276 -29.73 -0.54 -4.44
N GLY A 277 -28.88 0.24 -3.77
CA GLY A 277 -28.37 -0.06 -2.42
C GLY A 277 -27.24 -1.08 -2.32
N SER A 278 -26.70 -1.56 -3.43
CA SER A 278 -25.58 -2.51 -3.42
C SER A 278 -24.30 -1.91 -2.83
N VAL A 279 -24.02 -0.65 -3.15
CA VAL A 279 -22.85 0.10 -2.65
C VAL A 279 -22.92 0.28 -1.13
N GLY A 280 -24.12 0.55 -0.61
CA GLY A 280 -24.36 0.68 0.82
C GLY A 280 -23.91 -0.52 1.64
N THR A 281 -23.99 -1.74 1.09
CA THR A 281 -23.61 -2.98 1.80
C THR A 281 -22.15 -3.02 2.25
N TRP A 282 -21.27 -2.22 1.63
CA TRP A 282 -19.87 -2.10 2.04
C TRP A 282 -19.68 -1.39 3.38
N ALA A 283 -20.67 -0.61 3.84
CA ALA A 283 -20.66 0.02 5.16
C ALA A 283 -20.60 -1.01 6.30
N GLU A 284 -21.00 -2.27 6.06
CA GLU A 284 -20.92 -3.34 7.05
C GLU A 284 -19.51 -3.47 7.65
N LYS A 285 -18.46 -3.30 6.83
CA LYS A 285 -17.06 -3.37 7.29
C LYS A 285 -16.62 -2.18 8.12
N LEU A 286 -17.27 -1.03 7.95
CA LEU A 286 -16.89 0.25 8.56
C LEU A 286 -17.77 0.62 9.74
N LEU A 287 -18.96 0.03 9.88
CA LEU A 287 -20.00 0.45 10.82
C LEU A 287 -19.48 0.61 12.26
N ASP A 288 -18.54 -0.24 12.68
CA ASP A 288 -17.98 -0.20 14.03
C ASP A 288 -17.08 1.03 14.30
N ILE A 289 -16.46 1.58 13.26
CA ILE A 289 -15.53 2.72 13.31
C ILE A 289 -16.09 3.98 12.63
N ALA A 290 -17.30 3.92 12.07
CA ALA A 290 -17.91 5.02 11.33
C ALA A 290 -18.10 6.27 12.20
N LEU A 291 -18.01 7.43 11.58
CA LEU A 291 -18.30 8.73 12.18
C LEU A 291 -19.82 9.01 12.21
N LEU A 292 -20.54 8.65 11.14
CA LEU A 292 -22.01 8.75 11.00
C LEU A 292 -22.74 7.52 11.55
N LYS A 293 -22.21 6.92 12.61
CA LYS A 293 -22.67 5.63 13.14
C LYS A 293 -24.12 5.64 13.61
N GLU A 294 -24.56 6.76 14.19
CA GLU A 294 -25.93 6.99 14.63
C GLU A 294 -26.91 7.04 13.46
N ASP A 295 -26.53 7.72 12.37
CA ASP A 295 -27.34 7.79 11.15
C ASP A 295 -27.50 6.42 10.48
N PHE A 296 -26.39 5.67 10.36
CA PHE A 296 -26.44 4.30 9.87
C PHE A 296 -27.33 3.41 10.74
N ALA A 297 -27.14 3.44 12.07
CA ALA A 297 -27.89 2.61 12.99
C ALA A 297 -29.39 2.92 12.93
N SER A 298 -29.75 4.21 12.98
CA SER A 298 -31.14 4.66 12.90
C SER A 298 -31.79 4.25 11.60
N ASN A 299 -31.14 4.49 10.45
CA ASN A 299 -31.69 4.11 9.16
C ASN A 299 -31.92 2.60 9.04
N LEU A 300 -30.93 1.80 9.42
CA LEU A 300 -31.04 0.34 9.39
C LEU A 300 -32.11 -0.19 10.35
N LEU A 301 -32.29 0.45 11.52
CA LEU A 301 -33.36 0.10 12.47
C LEU A 301 -34.74 0.38 11.89
N PHE A 302 -34.95 1.54 11.27
CA PHE A 302 -36.23 1.85 10.61
C PHE A 302 -36.51 0.91 9.44
N LYS A 303 -35.50 0.56 8.64
CA LYS A 303 -35.66 -0.44 7.57
C LYS A 303 -35.96 -1.84 8.11
N LEU A 304 -35.40 -2.22 9.26
CA LEU A 304 -35.71 -3.49 9.91
C LEU A 304 -37.16 -3.53 10.43
N ALA A 305 -37.67 -2.41 10.93
CA ALA A 305 -39.02 -2.24 11.44
C ALA A 305 -40.09 -2.00 10.35
N SER A 306 -39.67 -1.80 9.11
CA SER A 306 -40.56 -1.43 8.00
C SER A 306 -41.51 -2.57 7.60
N ASP A 307 -42.75 -2.20 7.28
CA ASP A 307 -43.74 -3.09 6.65
C ASP A 307 -43.32 -3.52 5.24
N ASN A 308 -42.39 -2.79 4.61
CA ASN A 308 -41.81 -3.20 3.34
C ASN A 308 -40.81 -4.35 3.57
N LYS A 309 -41.25 -5.56 3.23
CA LYS A 309 -40.43 -6.77 3.34
C LYS A 309 -39.04 -6.64 2.69
N TYR A 310 -38.90 -5.90 1.59
CA TYR A 310 -37.61 -5.77 0.91
C TYR A 310 -36.60 -4.90 1.67
N GLU A 311 -37.08 -4.00 2.54
CA GLU A 311 -36.22 -3.21 3.43
C GLU A 311 -35.69 -4.07 4.58
N SER A 312 -36.57 -4.83 5.24
CA SER A 312 -36.14 -5.74 6.31
C SER A 312 -35.26 -6.86 5.78
N ASP A 313 -35.55 -7.42 4.60
CA ASP A 313 -34.71 -8.41 3.91
C ASP A 313 -33.29 -7.87 3.63
N TYR A 314 -33.17 -6.59 3.25
CA TYR A 314 -31.87 -5.93 3.05
C TYR A 314 -31.06 -5.89 4.36
N VAL A 315 -31.70 -5.51 5.47
CA VAL A 315 -31.04 -5.48 6.79
C VAL A 315 -30.67 -6.90 7.24
N PHE A 316 -31.57 -7.87 7.13
CA PHE A 316 -31.28 -9.27 7.48
C PHE A 316 -30.10 -9.84 6.71
N LYS A 317 -30.03 -9.53 5.41
CA LYS A 317 -29.00 -10.08 4.54
C LYS A 317 -27.62 -9.50 4.83
N TYR A 318 -27.52 -8.20 5.05
CA TYR A 318 -26.24 -7.49 5.03
C TYR A 318 -25.82 -6.91 6.39
N PHE A 319 -26.76 -6.53 7.26
CA PHE A 319 -26.43 -5.68 8.40
C PHE A 319 -26.80 -6.24 9.76
N PHE A 320 -27.78 -7.14 9.87
CA PHE A 320 -28.38 -7.52 11.17
C PHE A 320 -27.32 -7.89 12.23
N LYS A 321 -26.38 -8.77 11.91
CA LYS A 321 -25.33 -9.16 12.84
C LYS A 321 -24.48 -7.97 13.31
N THR A 322 -24.09 -7.11 12.39
CA THR A 322 -23.15 -6.00 12.66
C THR A 322 -23.87 -4.83 13.31
N LEU A 323 -25.11 -4.55 12.93
CA LEU A 323 -25.99 -3.61 13.61
C LEU A 323 -26.15 -3.98 15.09
N PHE A 324 -26.53 -5.22 15.41
CA PHE A 324 -26.69 -5.65 16.81
C PHE A 324 -25.35 -5.78 17.57
N LYS A 325 -24.21 -5.83 16.88
CA LYS A 325 -22.89 -5.66 17.52
C LYS A 325 -22.64 -4.20 17.92
N VAL A 326 -23.09 -3.25 17.09
CA VAL A 326 -22.80 -1.81 17.23
C VAL A 326 -23.77 -1.10 18.16
N LEU A 327 -25.06 -1.44 18.13
CA LEU A 327 -26.10 -0.75 18.90
C LEU A 327 -25.78 -0.58 20.41
N PRO A 328 -25.25 -1.59 21.14
CA PRO A 328 -24.89 -1.40 22.54
C PRO A 328 -23.80 -0.35 22.79
N LYS A 329 -23.00 -0.02 21.76
CA LYS A 329 -21.94 1.01 21.85
C LYS A 329 -22.48 2.43 21.67
N LEU A 330 -23.68 2.57 21.12
CA LEU A 330 -24.40 3.84 20.99
C LEU A 330 -25.29 4.13 22.20
N SER A 331 -25.48 3.14 23.06
CA SER A 331 -26.35 3.25 24.22
C SER A 331 -25.72 4.13 25.30
N THR A 332 -26.54 5.00 25.91
CA THR A 332 -26.22 5.75 27.13
C THR A 332 -26.26 4.86 28.38
N GLY A 333 -26.82 3.65 28.27
CA GLY A 333 -27.00 2.70 29.39
C GLY A 333 -28.17 3.05 30.32
N GLU A 334 -28.94 4.08 30.00
CA GLU A 334 -30.08 4.54 30.78
C GLU A 334 -31.36 3.77 30.42
N GLU A 335 -32.32 3.75 31.34
CA GLU A 335 -33.64 3.17 31.07
C GLU A 335 -34.37 4.00 30.00
N GLY A 336 -34.94 3.35 28.99
CA GLY A 336 -35.58 4.04 27.86
C GLY A 336 -34.64 4.39 26.70
N ASP A 337 -33.39 3.91 26.72
CA ASP A 337 -32.43 4.09 25.63
C ASP A 337 -32.99 3.60 24.29
N PHE A 338 -33.04 4.52 23.31
CA PHE A 338 -33.58 4.24 21.98
C PHE A 338 -32.86 3.06 21.28
N TYR A 339 -31.53 3.01 21.35
CA TYR A 339 -30.71 1.99 20.69
C TYR A 339 -30.79 0.63 21.37
N ILE A 340 -31.44 0.53 22.53
CA ILE A 340 -31.75 -0.73 23.21
C ILE A 340 -33.23 -1.09 23.11
N GLU A 341 -34.14 -0.17 23.47
CA GLU A 341 -35.57 -0.48 23.59
C GLU A 341 -36.27 -0.61 22.24
N PHE A 342 -35.99 0.29 21.28
CA PHE A 342 -36.60 0.22 19.96
C PHE A 342 -36.26 -1.09 19.21
N PRO A 343 -34.97 -1.46 19.01
CA PRO A 343 -34.62 -2.76 18.43
C PRO A 343 -35.18 -3.92 19.23
N SER A 344 -35.24 -3.80 20.56
CA SER A 344 -35.81 -4.87 21.39
C SER A 344 -37.28 -5.12 21.07
N SER A 345 -38.06 -4.05 20.91
CA SER A 345 -39.47 -4.12 20.52
C SER A 345 -39.63 -4.77 19.15
N VAL A 346 -38.89 -4.29 18.13
CA VAL A 346 -38.98 -4.78 16.75
C VAL A 346 -38.68 -6.28 16.66
N VAL A 347 -37.61 -6.73 17.33
CA VAL A 347 -37.22 -8.15 17.32
C VAL A 347 -38.23 -9.02 18.05
N ASN A 348 -38.67 -8.60 19.24
CA ASN A 348 -39.61 -9.38 20.05
C ASN A 348 -40.99 -9.47 19.37
N GLU A 349 -41.44 -8.42 18.72
CA GLU A 349 -42.67 -8.44 17.92
C GLU A 349 -42.54 -9.38 16.72
N GLY A 350 -41.43 -9.33 15.98
CA GLY A 350 -41.15 -10.26 14.88
C GLY A 350 -41.17 -11.72 15.31
N LEU A 351 -40.58 -12.04 16.48
CA LEU A 351 -40.61 -13.38 17.07
C LEU A 351 -42.03 -13.81 17.47
N LYS A 352 -42.80 -12.92 18.13
CA LYS A 352 -44.19 -13.18 18.53
C LYS A 352 -45.10 -13.43 17.32
N ASN A 353 -44.84 -12.72 16.22
CA ASN A 353 -45.54 -12.89 14.95
C ASN A 353 -45.05 -14.12 14.16
N GLY A 354 -44.16 -14.94 14.72
CA GLY A 354 -43.71 -16.19 14.11
C GLY A 354 -42.81 -16.01 12.89
N ASP A 355 -42.19 -14.84 12.70
CA ASP A 355 -41.29 -14.58 11.57
C ASP A 355 -39.93 -15.28 11.80
N ARG A 356 -39.69 -16.32 10.99
CA ARG A 356 -38.46 -17.12 11.03
C ARG A 356 -37.19 -16.31 10.74
N ARG A 357 -37.28 -15.18 10.05
CA ARG A 357 -36.11 -14.34 9.72
C ARG A 357 -35.44 -13.82 10.99
N PHE A 358 -36.23 -13.30 11.94
CA PHE A 358 -35.74 -12.84 13.24
C PHE A 358 -35.11 -13.97 14.05
N HIS A 359 -35.82 -15.09 14.19
CA HIS A 359 -35.32 -16.26 14.92
C HIS A 359 -33.99 -16.77 14.33
N ASN A 360 -33.90 -16.91 13.01
CA ASN A 360 -32.68 -17.37 12.35
C ASN A 360 -31.52 -16.39 12.51
N ALA A 361 -31.78 -15.08 12.37
CA ALA A 361 -30.75 -14.06 12.48
C ALA A 361 -30.21 -13.94 13.91
N LEU A 362 -31.02 -14.25 14.92
CA LEU A 362 -30.62 -14.23 16.33
C LEU A 362 -29.71 -15.39 16.74
N TYR A 363 -29.63 -16.49 15.99
CA TYR A 363 -28.88 -17.69 16.41
C TYR A 363 -27.44 -17.37 16.89
N LEU A 364 -26.69 -16.58 16.13
CA LEU A 364 -25.32 -16.20 16.54
C LEU A 364 -25.30 -15.17 17.67
N ILE A 365 -26.30 -14.31 17.78
CA ILE A 365 -26.41 -13.32 18.86
C ILE A 365 -26.70 -14.03 20.19
N MET A 366 -27.61 -15.00 20.20
CA MET A 366 -27.93 -15.81 21.36
C MET A 366 -26.74 -16.65 21.83
N LYS A 367 -25.96 -17.20 20.89
CA LYS A 367 -24.81 -18.06 21.22
C LYS A 367 -23.57 -17.29 21.68
N GLN A 368 -23.27 -16.15 21.05
CA GLN A 368 -21.97 -15.47 21.21
C GLN A 368 -22.04 -13.94 21.06
N GLY A 369 -23.24 -13.35 20.99
CA GLY A 369 -23.43 -11.91 20.89
C GLY A 369 -23.33 -11.16 22.22
N PRO A 370 -23.54 -9.83 22.21
CA PRO A 370 -23.62 -9.03 23.43
C PRO A 370 -24.66 -9.56 24.43
N LYS A 371 -24.29 -9.66 25.71
CA LYS A 371 -25.15 -10.21 26.78
C LYS A 371 -26.49 -9.47 26.93
N ILE A 372 -26.51 -8.18 26.64
CA ILE A 372 -27.72 -7.36 26.69
C ILE A 372 -28.82 -7.92 25.78
N TRP A 373 -28.45 -8.34 24.57
CA TRP A 373 -29.37 -8.93 23.60
C TRP A 373 -29.82 -10.32 23.99
N GLN A 374 -28.90 -11.14 24.51
CA GLN A 374 -29.27 -12.46 25.04
C GLN A 374 -30.36 -12.32 26.10
N LYS A 375 -30.18 -11.41 27.07
CA LYS A 375 -31.18 -11.15 28.11
C LYS A 375 -32.51 -10.62 27.54
N LYS A 376 -32.47 -9.67 26.60
CA LYS A 376 -33.67 -9.05 26.02
C LYS A 376 -34.48 -10.00 25.12
N PHE A 377 -33.84 -11.00 24.53
CA PHE A 377 -34.46 -11.90 23.54
C PHE A 377 -34.70 -13.33 24.03
N GLN A 378 -34.08 -13.77 25.14
CA GLN A 378 -34.13 -15.16 25.61
C GLN A 378 -35.55 -15.73 25.64
N GLU A 379 -36.47 -15.05 26.32
CA GLU A 379 -37.84 -15.54 26.50
C GLU A 379 -38.59 -15.67 25.17
N ALA A 380 -38.51 -14.65 24.30
CA ALA A 380 -39.18 -14.67 23.01
C ALA A 380 -38.55 -15.67 22.04
N TYR A 381 -37.23 -15.88 22.14
CA TYR A 381 -36.48 -16.83 21.33
C TYR A 381 -36.82 -18.28 21.70
N ASP A 382 -36.80 -18.61 22.99
CA ASP A 382 -37.08 -19.97 23.48
C ASP A 382 -38.53 -20.39 23.25
N ASN A 383 -39.46 -19.44 23.34
CA ASN A 383 -40.89 -19.67 23.11
C ASN A 383 -41.32 -19.51 21.65
N PHE A 384 -40.37 -19.35 20.72
CA PHE A 384 -40.67 -19.07 19.32
C PHE A 384 -41.51 -20.19 18.68
N LYS A 385 -42.59 -19.78 18.01
CA LYS A 385 -43.44 -20.66 17.20
C LYS A 385 -43.52 -20.08 15.80
N ALA A 386 -43.00 -20.81 14.82
CA ALA A 386 -43.07 -20.38 13.44
C ALA A 386 -44.52 -20.32 12.96
N ASN A 387 -44.88 -19.24 12.26
CA ASN A 387 -46.11 -19.22 11.48
C ASN A 387 -46.02 -20.24 10.33
N GLN A 388 -47.14 -20.86 10.00
CA GLN A 388 -47.25 -21.89 8.95
C GLN A 388 -47.35 -21.31 7.52
N GLN A 389 -47.11 -20.01 7.33
CA GLN A 389 -47.21 -19.34 6.03
C GLN A 389 -45.88 -19.30 5.28
#